data_AF-A0A3D3I4Z6-F1
#
_entry.id   AF-A0A3D3I4Z6-F1
#
_cell.length_a   1.000
_cell.length_b   1.000
_cell.length_c   1.000
_cell.angle_alpha   90.00
_cell.angle_beta   90.00
_cell.angle_gamma   90.00
#
_symmetry.space_group_name_H-M   'P 1'
#
loop_
_entity.id
_entity.type
_entity.pdbx_description
1 polymer ?
#
loop_
_entity_poly.entity_id
_entity_poly.type
_entity_poly.pdbx_seq_one_letter_code
_entity_poly.pdbx_strand_id
1 'polypeptide(L)'
;TDAELKAKWATRKSPLRPEAIRLEAQGGVVIDVLLDGRGGEAKAQGIRLALTSPPDLRRMGILYGDEPEVRYFKTRYEGKQLLVFPKSGVFCYHAPGEDTTIWFLVRTDRLQDELEDTSTKPTALSPVPDPGAGWDRVGRYGFTDVDVSISGNNRPRGISRLTEDRVEWRLDDALRSFGERNRVRYEPGESGRYDIEINGGKWDSRGTADFSVSASLSVDTPYGRVTESVYDSERCGGSLESRLVNLGYGAIYELERKMARRLANLGPPSPTEAEEARTQAPYTR
;
A
#
# COMPACT_ATOMS: atom_id res chain seq x y z
N THR A 1 8.08 32.09 -4.48
CA THR A 1 9.06 31.04 -4.13
C THR A 1 8.64 30.35 -2.84
N ASP A 2 9.30 29.26 -2.45
CA ASP A 2 9.06 28.57 -1.17
C ASP A 2 9.15 29.53 0.02
N ALA A 3 10.18 30.39 0.06
CA ALA A 3 10.35 31.37 1.12
C ALA A 3 9.17 32.37 1.20
N GLU A 4 8.69 32.86 0.05
CA GLU A 4 7.55 33.77 -0.01
C GLU A 4 6.24 33.11 0.41
N LEU A 5 6.05 31.83 0.06
CA LEU A 5 4.86 31.06 0.47
C LEU A 5 4.86 30.85 1.98
N LYS A 6 5.99 30.45 2.56
CA LYS A 6 6.18 30.28 4.01
C LYS A 6 6.06 31.58 4.80
N ALA A 7 6.42 32.71 4.19
CA ALA A 7 6.25 34.02 4.82
C ALA A 7 4.78 34.45 4.91
N LYS A 8 3.92 33.96 4.01
CA LYS A 8 2.52 34.38 3.90
C LYS A 8 1.52 33.36 4.46
N TRP A 9 1.89 32.08 4.48
CA TRP A 9 1.00 30.97 4.81
C TRP A 9 1.63 30.06 5.86
N ALA A 10 0.80 29.48 6.73
CA ALA A 10 1.21 28.32 7.50
C ALA A 10 1.37 27.14 6.54
N THR A 11 2.55 26.51 6.56
CA THR A 11 2.87 25.41 5.64
C THR A 11 3.36 24.19 6.38
N ARG A 12 3.07 23.00 5.84
CA ARG A 12 3.64 21.72 6.28
C ARG A 12 4.11 20.91 5.09
N LYS A 13 4.87 19.84 5.34
CA LYS A 13 5.30 18.91 4.29
C LYS A 13 4.06 18.27 3.63
N SER A 14 3.99 18.29 2.30
CA SER A 14 2.93 17.59 1.58
C SER A 14 3.23 16.09 1.53
N PRO A 15 2.21 15.21 1.66
CA PRO A 15 2.39 13.77 1.47
C PRO A 15 2.56 13.39 -0.02
N LEU A 16 2.34 14.31 -0.96
CA LEU A 16 2.41 14.01 -2.39
C LEU A 16 3.83 13.72 -2.86
N ARG A 17 4.80 14.56 -2.48
CA ARG A 17 6.24 14.37 -2.78
C ARG A 17 7.12 15.25 -1.90
N PRO A 18 8.43 14.96 -1.81
CA PRO A 18 9.34 15.71 -0.95
C PRO A 18 9.47 17.21 -1.30
N GLU A 19 9.31 17.58 -2.57
CA GLU A 19 9.41 18.97 -3.06
C GLU A 19 8.09 19.75 -2.89
N ALA A 20 6.99 19.08 -2.57
CA ALA A 20 5.69 19.73 -2.42
C ALA A 20 5.45 20.21 -0.98
N ILE A 21 4.83 21.38 -0.86
CA ILE A 21 4.39 21.95 0.41
C ILE A 21 2.88 22.03 0.47
N ARG A 22 2.30 21.78 1.63
CA ARG A 22 0.87 21.93 1.89
C ARG A 22 0.63 23.24 2.60
N LEU A 23 -0.26 24.07 2.07
CA LEU A 23 -0.73 25.27 2.76
C LEU A 23 -1.88 24.88 3.69
N GLU A 24 -1.87 25.38 4.92
CA GLU A 24 -3.00 25.20 5.82
C GLU A 24 -4.12 26.16 5.43
N ALA A 25 -5.29 25.59 5.12
CA ALA A 25 -6.48 26.33 4.73
C ALA A 25 -7.66 25.91 5.62
N GLN A 26 -8.60 26.84 5.83
CA GLN A 26 -9.85 26.58 6.54
C GLN A 26 -10.95 26.13 5.55
N GLY A 27 -12.01 25.50 6.07
CA GLY A 27 -13.24 25.29 5.29
C GLY A 27 -13.22 24.15 4.27
N GLY A 28 -12.53 23.03 4.57
CA GLY A 28 -12.61 21.82 3.74
C GLY A 28 -11.81 21.88 2.43
N VAL A 29 -10.81 22.77 2.37
CA VAL A 29 -9.91 22.93 1.22
C VAL A 29 -8.55 22.35 1.56
N VAL A 30 -8.01 21.54 0.66
CA VAL A 30 -6.61 21.07 0.73
C VAL A 30 -5.83 21.69 -0.42
N ILE A 31 -4.78 22.45 -0.08
CA ILE A 31 -3.92 23.15 -1.05
C ILE A 31 -2.52 22.56 -0.99
N ASP A 32 -2.10 21.90 -2.07
CA ASP A 32 -0.73 21.40 -2.23
C ASP A 32 -0.04 22.18 -3.36
N VAL A 33 1.13 22.74 -3.08
CA VAL A 33 1.94 23.51 -4.04
C VAL A 33 3.15 22.70 -4.43
N LEU A 34 3.31 22.46 -5.74
CA LEU A 34 4.47 21.81 -6.33
C LEU A 34 5.55 22.84 -6.63
N LEU A 35 6.77 22.58 -6.15
CA LEU A 35 7.95 23.40 -6.40
C LEU A 35 8.87 22.74 -7.43
N ASP A 36 9.64 23.53 -8.19
CA ASP A 36 10.66 23.02 -9.15
C ASP A 36 11.95 22.50 -8.51
N GLY A 37 12.00 22.43 -7.19
CA GLY A 37 13.19 22.00 -6.46
C GLY A 37 13.02 22.17 -4.96
N ARG A 38 14.14 22.24 -4.24
CA ARG A 38 14.18 22.43 -2.79
C ARG A 38 14.92 23.72 -2.42
N GLY A 39 14.55 24.29 -1.28
CA GLY A 39 15.15 25.51 -0.75
C GLY A 39 14.31 26.75 -1.00
N GLY A 40 14.66 27.85 -0.32
CA GLY A 40 13.85 29.07 -0.29
C GLY A 40 13.62 29.74 -1.65
N GLU A 41 14.50 29.47 -2.64
CA GLU A 41 14.41 30.02 -3.99
C GLU A 41 13.55 29.19 -4.95
N ALA A 42 13.16 27.97 -4.55
CA ALA A 42 12.35 27.09 -5.39
C ALA A 42 11.03 27.77 -5.76
N LYS A 43 10.63 27.68 -7.03
CA LYS A 43 9.46 28.37 -7.59
C LYS A 43 8.29 27.41 -7.69
N ALA A 44 7.09 27.94 -7.43
CA ALA A 44 5.86 27.19 -7.63
C ALA A 44 5.68 26.90 -9.13
N GLN A 45 5.46 25.64 -9.45
CA GLN A 45 5.21 25.14 -10.81
C GLN A 45 3.75 24.76 -11.00
N GLY A 46 3.08 24.30 -9.94
CA GLY A 46 1.67 23.95 -9.97
C GLY A 46 1.03 24.00 -8.60
N ILE A 47 -0.29 24.19 -8.56
CA ILE A 47 -1.09 24.13 -7.34
C ILE A 47 -2.21 23.12 -7.55
N ARG A 48 -2.28 22.14 -6.65
CA ARG A 48 -3.39 21.19 -6.53
C ARG A 48 -4.33 21.67 -5.43
N LEU A 49 -5.61 21.82 -5.78
CA LEU A 49 -6.69 22.16 -4.84
C LEU A 49 -7.69 21.00 -4.81
N ALA A 50 -7.92 20.43 -3.62
CA ALA A 50 -9.03 19.52 -3.39
C ALA A 50 -10.10 20.23 -2.56
N LEU A 51 -11.34 20.24 -3.06
CA LEU A 51 -12.48 20.94 -2.47
C LEU A 51 -13.55 19.92 -2.05
N THR A 52 -14.07 20.02 -0.83
CA THR A 52 -15.23 19.25 -0.37
C THR A 52 -16.57 19.76 -0.91
N SER A 53 -16.59 20.94 -1.52
CA SER A 53 -17.78 21.52 -2.16
C SER A 53 -17.33 22.26 -3.44
N PRO A 54 -17.30 21.56 -4.58
CA PRO A 54 -16.75 22.12 -5.80
C PRO A 54 -17.65 23.24 -6.35
N PRO A 55 -17.05 24.33 -6.90
CA PRO A 55 -17.83 25.39 -7.52
C PRO A 55 -18.51 24.88 -8.80
N ASP A 56 -19.67 25.48 -9.13
CA ASP A 56 -20.34 25.22 -10.40
C ASP A 56 -19.41 25.57 -11.57
N LEU A 57 -19.09 24.56 -12.38
CA LEU A 57 -18.18 24.66 -13.53
C LEU A 57 -18.61 25.73 -14.53
N ARG A 58 -19.93 25.97 -14.69
CA ARG A 58 -20.44 27.04 -15.56
C ARG A 58 -20.12 28.42 -15.03
N ARG A 59 -20.09 28.58 -13.70
CA ARG A 59 -19.70 29.84 -13.05
C ARG A 59 -18.21 30.09 -13.16
N MET A 60 -17.39 29.03 -13.20
CA MET A 60 -15.93 29.17 -13.32
C MET A 60 -15.51 29.79 -14.65
N GLY A 61 -16.16 29.42 -15.76
CA GLY A 61 -15.87 30.04 -17.06
C GLY A 61 -16.21 31.55 -17.10
N ILE A 62 -17.29 31.93 -16.43
CA ILE A 62 -17.67 33.35 -16.26
C ILE A 62 -16.66 34.10 -15.39
N LEU A 63 -16.25 33.51 -14.26
CA LEU A 63 -15.28 34.11 -13.34
C LEU A 63 -13.92 34.34 -13.98
N TYR A 64 -13.47 33.40 -14.81
CA TYR A 64 -12.19 33.49 -15.49
C TYR A 64 -12.24 34.27 -16.81
N GLY A 65 -13.43 34.54 -17.36
CA GLY A 65 -13.54 35.08 -18.73
C GLY A 65 -12.96 34.13 -19.77
N ASP A 66 -13.04 32.83 -19.50
CA ASP A 66 -12.37 31.76 -20.23
C ASP A 66 -13.34 30.61 -20.46
N GLU A 67 -13.61 30.30 -21.73
CA GLU A 67 -14.54 29.23 -22.06
C GLU A 67 -13.87 27.87 -21.85
N PRO A 68 -14.52 26.95 -21.11
CA PRO A 68 -13.91 25.67 -20.83
C PRO A 68 -13.85 24.78 -22.09
N GLU A 69 -12.68 24.22 -22.35
CA GLU A 69 -12.49 23.12 -23.30
C GLU A 69 -12.67 21.78 -22.59
N VAL A 70 -13.52 20.91 -23.13
CA VAL A 70 -13.63 19.52 -22.68
C VAL A 70 -12.53 18.70 -23.36
N ARG A 71 -11.74 17.99 -22.56
CA ARG A 71 -10.72 17.06 -23.04
C ARG A 71 -10.87 15.69 -22.41
N TYR A 72 -10.34 14.70 -23.12
CA TYR A 72 -10.36 13.30 -22.75
C TYR A 72 -8.93 12.79 -22.75
N PHE A 73 -8.54 12.03 -21.75
CA PHE A 73 -7.25 11.36 -21.81
C PHE A 73 -7.20 10.34 -22.95
N LYS A 74 -6.04 10.20 -23.59
CA LYS A 74 -5.82 9.21 -24.65
C LYS A 74 -6.07 7.79 -24.16
N THR A 75 -5.60 7.48 -22.95
CA THR A 75 -6.00 6.29 -22.18
C THR A 75 -6.90 6.73 -21.04
N ARG A 76 -8.07 6.11 -20.86
CA ARG A 76 -8.93 6.36 -19.69
C ARG A 76 -9.62 5.07 -19.27
N TYR A 77 -9.70 4.86 -17.97
CA TYR A 77 -10.35 3.68 -17.40
C TYR A 77 -11.79 3.98 -17.00
N GLU A 78 -12.12 5.25 -16.81
CA GLU A 78 -13.43 5.75 -16.44
C GLU A 78 -13.94 6.86 -17.38
N GLY A 79 -15.23 7.18 -17.27
CA GLY A 79 -15.88 8.26 -18.01
C GLY A 79 -15.43 9.67 -17.64
N LYS A 80 -14.36 9.83 -16.85
CA LYS A 80 -13.82 11.12 -16.41
C LYS A 80 -13.36 11.95 -17.60
N GLN A 81 -13.55 13.25 -17.47
CA GLN A 81 -13.20 14.27 -18.45
C GLN A 81 -12.33 15.32 -17.78
N LEU A 82 -11.55 16.03 -18.57
CA LEU A 82 -10.88 17.25 -18.14
C LEU A 82 -11.66 18.45 -18.64
N LEU A 83 -11.88 19.40 -17.74
CA LEU A 83 -12.28 20.75 -18.12
C LEU A 83 -11.06 21.64 -18.01
N VAL A 84 -10.71 22.29 -19.11
CA VAL A 84 -9.51 23.12 -19.23
C VAL A 84 -9.95 24.55 -19.51
N PHE A 85 -9.37 25.51 -18.80
CA PHE A 85 -9.51 26.94 -18.99
C PHE A 85 -8.17 27.46 -19.54
N PRO A 86 -8.00 27.51 -20.87
CA PRO A 86 -6.69 27.66 -21.49
C PRO A 86 -6.00 28.99 -21.23
N LYS A 87 -6.77 30.09 -21.21
CA LYS A 87 -6.24 31.43 -20.94
C LYS A 87 -5.83 31.59 -19.48
N SER A 88 -6.43 30.81 -18.59
CA SER A 88 -6.22 30.88 -17.14
C SER A 88 -5.17 29.91 -16.63
N GLY A 89 -4.78 28.91 -17.42
CA GLY A 89 -3.88 27.84 -16.99
C GLY A 89 -4.51 26.94 -15.93
N VAL A 90 -5.85 26.84 -15.90
CA VAL A 90 -6.58 26.05 -14.91
C VAL A 90 -7.16 24.81 -15.60
N PHE A 91 -7.05 23.65 -14.96
CA PHE A 91 -7.79 22.47 -15.40
C PHE A 91 -8.31 21.67 -14.20
N CYS A 92 -9.38 20.91 -14.39
CA CYS A 92 -9.93 20.06 -13.36
C CYS A 92 -10.49 18.76 -13.92
N TYR A 93 -10.44 17.70 -13.11
CA TYR A 93 -11.12 16.45 -13.42
C TYR A 93 -12.60 16.58 -13.11
N HIS A 94 -13.43 16.23 -14.09
CA HIS A 94 -14.87 16.21 -13.97
C HIS A 94 -15.40 14.81 -14.28
N ALA A 95 -16.07 14.22 -13.30
CA ALA A 95 -16.96 13.10 -13.51
C ALA A 95 -18.39 13.56 -13.18
N PRO A 96 -19.37 13.36 -14.08
CA PRO A 96 -20.76 13.67 -13.75
C PRO A 96 -21.21 12.86 -12.52
N GLY A 97 -21.59 13.56 -11.44
CA GLY A 97 -22.07 12.94 -10.20
C GLY A 97 -21.02 12.71 -9.10
N GLU A 98 -19.77 13.13 -9.27
CA GLU A 98 -18.77 13.12 -8.18
C GLU A 98 -18.76 14.44 -7.39
N ASP A 99 -18.77 14.35 -6.06
CA ASP A 99 -18.76 15.50 -5.13
C ASP A 99 -17.36 16.11 -4.93
N THR A 100 -16.30 15.48 -5.44
CA THR A 100 -14.92 15.96 -5.29
C THR A 100 -14.34 16.31 -6.65
N THR A 101 -13.94 17.57 -6.80
CA THR A 101 -13.23 18.06 -7.99
C THR A 101 -11.82 18.46 -7.58
N ILE A 102 -10.81 17.82 -8.17
CA ILE A 102 -9.42 18.23 -8.01
C ILE A 102 -9.11 19.24 -9.11
N TRP A 103 -8.70 20.43 -8.69
CA TRP A 103 -8.30 21.53 -9.57
C TRP A 103 -6.79 21.66 -9.59
N PHE A 104 -6.28 21.98 -10.77
CA PHE A 104 -4.88 22.21 -11.03
C PHE A 104 -4.72 23.59 -11.65
N LEU A 105 -3.84 24.39 -11.07
CA LEU A 105 -3.40 25.66 -11.63
C LEU A 105 -1.94 25.52 -12.04
N VAL A 106 -1.67 25.76 -13.32
CA VAL A 106 -0.35 25.76 -13.93
C VAL A 106 -0.13 27.05 -14.68
N ARG A 107 1.12 27.35 -15.03
CA ARG A 107 1.40 28.49 -15.89
C ARG A 107 0.83 28.23 -17.29
N THR A 108 0.30 29.27 -17.93
CA THR A 108 -0.33 29.17 -19.26
C THR A 108 0.63 28.68 -20.35
N ASP A 109 1.92 29.01 -20.24
CA ASP A 109 2.97 28.54 -21.16
C ASP A 109 3.35 27.07 -20.98
N ARG A 110 2.92 26.43 -19.87
CA ARG A 110 3.13 25.01 -19.57
C ARG A 110 1.89 24.16 -19.80
N LEU A 111 0.75 24.79 -20.03
CA LEU A 111 -0.51 24.07 -20.13
C LEU A 111 -0.51 23.03 -21.26
N GLN A 112 0.17 23.29 -22.38
CA GLN A 112 0.24 22.29 -23.47
C GLN A 112 1.04 21.05 -23.07
N ASP A 113 2.12 21.21 -22.31
CA ASP A 113 2.92 20.10 -21.79
C ASP A 113 2.05 19.21 -20.88
N GLU A 114 1.24 19.83 -20.00
CA GLU A 114 0.32 19.11 -19.09
C GLU A 114 -0.83 18.40 -19.83
N LEU A 115 -1.18 18.88 -21.03
CA LEU A 115 -2.29 18.36 -21.84
C LEU A 115 -1.82 17.42 -22.96
N GLU A 116 -0.53 17.08 -23.03
CA GLU A 116 0.05 16.27 -24.12
C GLU A 116 -0.65 14.90 -24.28
N ASP A 117 -1.06 14.29 -23.18
CA ASP A 117 -1.76 12.99 -23.16
C ASP A 117 -3.30 13.09 -23.28
N THR A 118 -3.79 14.23 -23.77
CA THR A 118 -5.23 14.49 -23.91
C THR A 118 -5.66 14.65 -25.36
N SER A 119 -6.96 14.55 -25.59
CA SER A 119 -7.64 14.65 -26.88
C SER A 119 -8.90 15.50 -26.71
N THR A 120 -9.19 16.35 -27.70
CA THR A 120 -10.45 17.10 -27.78
C THR A 120 -11.61 16.24 -28.28
N LYS A 121 -11.32 15.05 -28.84
CA LYS A 121 -12.32 14.05 -29.23
C LYS A 121 -12.48 12.99 -28.14
N PRO A 122 -13.70 12.47 -27.90
CA PRO A 122 -13.93 11.36 -26.99
C PRO A 122 -13.06 10.15 -27.33
N THR A 123 -12.37 9.61 -26.34
CA THR A 123 -11.52 8.41 -26.45
C THR A 123 -12.25 7.18 -25.92
N ALA A 124 -11.94 5.98 -26.41
CA ALA A 124 -12.55 4.76 -25.89
C ALA A 124 -12.05 4.45 -24.46
N LEU A 125 -12.90 3.82 -23.65
CA LEU A 125 -12.48 3.30 -22.35
C LEU A 125 -11.58 2.09 -22.58
N SER A 126 -10.44 2.08 -21.89
CA SER A 126 -9.50 0.95 -21.88
C SER A 126 -9.71 0.14 -20.61
N PRO A 127 -9.52 -1.19 -20.63
CA PRO A 127 -9.43 -1.97 -19.41
C PRO A 127 -8.17 -1.55 -18.63
N VAL A 128 -8.24 -1.61 -17.29
CA VAL A 128 -7.06 -1.40 -16.44
C VAL A 128 -6.05 -2.52 -16.72
N PRO A 129 -4.75 -2.21 -16.94
CA PRO A 129 -3.74 -3.23 -17.12
C PRO A 129 -3.69 -4.16 -15.90
N ASP A 130 -3.71 -5.47 -16.16
CA ASP A 130 -3.60 -6.49 -15.13
C ASP A 130 -2.20 -7.14 -15.18
N PRO A 131 -1.23 -6.70 -14.35
CA PRO A 131 0.11 -7.28 -14.33
C PRO A 131 0.09 -8.75 -13.85
N GLY A 132 -0.98 -9.20 -13.21
CA GLY A 132 -1.13 -10.57 -12.72
C GLY A 132 -2.02 -11.46 -13.59
N ALA A 133 -2.38 -11.05 -14.82
CA ALA A 133 -3.29 -11.80 -15.69
C ALA A 133 -2.85 -13.25 -15.96
N GLY A 134 -1.54 -13.52 -15.96
CA GLY A 134 -0.96 -14.85 -16.15
C GLY A 134 -0.32 -15.46 -14.89
N TRP A 135 -0.48 -14.84 -13.72
CA TRP A 135 0.13 -15.32 -12.49
C TRP A 135 -0.67 -16.47 -11.91
N ASP A 136 0.02 -17.54 -11.52
CA ASP A 136 -0.55 -18.75 -10.92
C ASP A 136 -1.17 -18.54 -9.52
N ARG A 137 -1.10 -17.31 -9.00
CA ARG A 137 -1.60 -16.93 -7.67
C ARG A 137 -0.91 -17.67 -6.53
N VAL A 138 0.31 -18.17 -6.76
CA VAL A 138 1.13 -18.81 -5.73
C VAL A 138 2.10 -17.79 -5.15
N GLY A 139 2.00 -17.60 -3.83
CA GLY A 139 2.96 -16.83 -3.04
C GLY A 139 4.20 -17.67 -2.78
N ARG A 140 5.36 -17.19 -3.21
CA ARG A 140 6.62 -17.91 -3.08
C ARG A 140 7.51 -17.27 -2.03
N TYR A 141 8.21 -18.10 -1.27
CA TYR A 141 9.19 -17.66 -0.28
C TYR A 141 10.45 -18.53 -0.37
N GLY A 142 11.62 -17.89 -0.26
CA GLY A 142 12.91 -18.58 -0.28
C GLY A 142 13.64 -18.55 1.05
N PHE A 143 13.13 -17.77 2.02
CA PHE A 143 13.73 -17.64 3.35
C PHE A 143 12.77 -18.14 4.43
N THR A 144 13.29 -18.97 5.32
CA THR A 144 12.59 -19.41 6.54
C THR A 144 13.41 -19.03 7.76
N ASP A 145 12.72 -18.65 8.82
CA ASP A 145 13.30 -18.42 10.14
C ASP A 145 12.35 -18.99 11.19
N VAL A 146 12.88 -19.85 12.07
CA VAL A 146 12.12 -20.46 13.14
C VAL A 146 12.92 -20.32 14.43
N ASP A 147 12.36 -19.60 15.39
CA ASP A 147 12.97 -19.36 16.69
C ASP A 147 12.05 -19.88 17.80
N VAL A 148 12.60 -20.73 18.69
CA VAL A 148 11.87 -21.31 19.81
C VAL A 148 12.59 -21.00 21.10
N SER A 149 11.99 -20.13 21.91
CA SER A 149 12.53 -19.72 23.20
C SER A 149 11.73 -20.32 24.35
N ILE A 150 12.30 -21.32 25.03
CA ILE A 150 11.69 -21.94 26.22
C ILE A 150 12.34 -21.35 27.47
N SER A 151 11.94 -20.12 27.80
CA SER A 151 12.42 -19.40 28.98
C SER A 151 11.65 -19.76 30.26
N GLY A 152 12.22 -19.45 31.43
CA GLY A 152 11.46 -19.37 32.69
C GLY A 152 12.14 -19.94 33.94
N ASN A 153 11.96 -19.24 35.06
CA ASN A 153 12.22 -19.77 36.41
C ASN A 153 11.36 -21.03 36.64
N ASN A 154 11.88 -22.02 37.38
CA ASN A 154 11.23 -23.32 37.66
C ASN A 154 11.01 -24.23 36.44
N ARG A 155 11.75 -24.01 35.34
CA ARG A 155 11.72 -24.92 34.18
C ARG A 155 12.01 -26.37 34.60
N PRO A 156 11.18 -27.35 34.20
CA PRO A 156 11.45 -28.77 34.44
C PRO A 156 12.86 -29.19 33.98
N ARG A 157 13.57 -29.97 34.81
CA ARG A 157 14.99 -30.34 34.59
C ARG A 157 15.28 -31.07 33.26
N GLY A 158 14.27 -31.70 32.65
CA GLY A 158 14.40 -32.42 31.39
C GLY A 158 14.27 -31.56 30.13
N ILE A 159 13.92 -30.28 30.27
CA ILE A 159 13.79 -29.35 29.12
C ILE A 159 15.13 -28.67 28.91
N SER A 160 15.69 -28.88 27.73
CA SER A 160 16.99 -28.37 27.31
C SER A 160 16.88 -27.71 25.96
N ARG A 161 17.97 -27.06 25.52
CA ARG A 161 18.10 -26.49 24.18
C ARG A 161 17.85 -27.52 23.07
N LEU A 162 18.12 -28.80 23.31
CA LEU A 162 17.79 -29.87 22.37
C LEU A 162 16.28 -30.00 22.09
N THR A 163 15.42 -29.58 23.01
CA THR A 163 13.97 -29.52 22.76
C THR A 163 13.63 -28.37 21.83
N GLU A 164 14.26 -27.20 22.01
CA GLU A 164 14.11 -26.03 21.14
C GLU A 164 14.57 -26.39 19.72
N ASP A 165 15.82 -26.88 19.59
CA ASP A 165 16.42 -27.27 18.30
C ASP A 165 15.57 -28.30 17.54
N ARG A 166 14.91 -29.23 18.24
CA ARG A 166 14.05 -30.24 17.62
C ARG A 166 12.72 -29.68 17.13
N VAL A 167 12.13 -28.74 17.87
CA VAL A 167 10.89 -28.07 17.47
C VAL A 167 11.20 -27.17 16.27
N GLU A 168 12.26 -26.37 16.35
CA GLU A 168 12.74 -25.52 15.25
C GLU A 168 12.96 -26.34 13.98
N TRP A 169 13.74 -27.42 14.07
CA TRP A 169 14.04 -28.28 12.94
C TRP A 169 12.77 -28.88 12.31
N ARG A 170 11.80 -29.35 13.11
CA ARG A 170 10.55 -29.92 12.58
C ARG A 170 9.67 -28.88 11.90
N LEU A 171 9.62 -27.66 12.42
CA LEU A 171 8.83 -26.59 11.83
C LEU A 171 9.51 -26.05 10.56
N ASP A 172 10.83 -25.88 10.56
CA ASP A 172 11.59 -25.48 9.36
C ASP A 172 11.49 -26.55 8.26
N ASP A 173 11.63 -27.83 8.61
CA ASP A 173 11.44 -28.95 7.67
C ASP A 173 10.02 -28.95 7.09
N ALA A 174 9.00 -28.71 7.91
CA ALA A 174 7.62 -28.60 7.46
C ALA A 174 7.40 -27.46 6.45
N LEU A 175 7.96 -26.28 6.71
CA LEU A 175 7.90 -25.16 5.76
C LEU A 175 8.51 -25.53 4.41
N ARG A 176 9.67 -26.20 4.42
CA ARG A 176 10.42 -26.53 3.19
C ARG A 176 9.87 -27.75 2.44
N SER A 177 9.27 -28.71 3.15
CA SER A 177 8.89 -30.02 2.61
C SER A 177 7.43 -30.11 2.16
N PHE A 178 6.54 -29.24 2.65
CA PHE A 178 5.11 -29.30 2.33
C PHE A 178 4.73 -28.96 0.87
N GLY A 179 5.71 -28.71 -0.01
CA GLY A 179 5.48 -28.43 -1.42
C GLY A 179 4.65 -27.16 -1.61
N GLU A 180 3.52 -27.26 -2.34
CA GLU A 180 2.52 -26.19 -2.39
C GLU A 180 1.32 -26.54 -1.52
N ARG A 181 1.06 -25.73 -0.50
CA ARG A 181 -0.15 -25.80 0.31
C ARG A 181 -0.80 -24.43 0.37
N ASN A 182 -2.12 -24.36 0.18
CA ASN A 182 -2.87 -23.11 0.25
C ASN A 182 -2.27 -21.99 -0.63
N ARG A 183 -1.80 -22.32 -1.85
CA ARG A 183 -1.16 -21.37 -2.77
C ARG A 183 0.08 -20.68 -2.20
N VAL A 184 0.77 -21.32 -1.26
CA VAL A 184 2.07 -20.90 -0.78
C VAL A 184 3.06 -22.03 -1.04
N ARG A 185 4.26 -21.70 -1.52
CA ARG A 185 5.32 -22.68 -1.79
C ARG A 185 6.68 -22.13 -1.38
N TYR A 186 7.48 -22.99 -0.75
CA TYR A 186 8.90 -22.76 -0.58
C TYR A 186 9.63 -22.97 -1.91
N GLU A 187 10.35 -21.95 -2.38
CA GLU A 187 11.11 -21.99 -3.63
C GLU A 187 12.45 -21.26 -3.42
N PRO A 188 13.59 -22.00 -3.39
CA PRO A 188 14.89 -21.40 -3.14
C PRO A 188 15.23 -20.30 -4.15
N GLY A 189 15.67 -19.15 -3.65
CA GLY A 189 16.03 -17.97 -4.47
C GLY A 189 14.93 -16.91 -4.55
N GLU A 190 13.71 -17.22 -4.10
CA GLU A 190 12.63 -16.24 -3.99
C GLU A 190 12.85 -15.29 -2.81
N SER A 191 12.44 -14.03 -2.96
CA SER A 191 12.64 -12.97 -1.97
C SER A 191 11.64 -12.99 -0.80
N GLY A 192 10.61 -13.83 -0.89
CA GLY A 192 9.63 -14.00 0.19
C GLY A 192 10.24 -14.64 1.43
N ARG A 193 9.66 -14.32 2.59
CA ARG A 193 10.16 -14.72 3.91
C ARG A 193 9.04 -15.24 4.80
N TYR A 194 9.30 -16.34 5.48
CA TYR A 194 8.41 -16.99 6.42
C TYR A 194 9.10 -17.08 7.79
N ASP A 195 8.53 -16.39 8.78
CA ASP A 195 9.06 -16.33 10.14
C ASP A 195 8.08 -17.01 11.11
N ILE A 196 8.59 -17.81 12.05
CA ILE A 196 7.84 -18.39 13.16
C ILE A 196 8.63 -18.17 14.44
N GLU A 197 7.98 -17.59 15.44
CA GLU A 197 8.55 -17.39 16.77
C GLU A 197 7.64 -18.04 17.81
N ILE A 198 8.19 -18.92 18.64
CA ILE A 198 7.49 -19.54 19.76
C ILE A 198 8.15 -19.12 21.06
N ASN A 199 7.40 -18.47 21.93
CA ASN A 199 7.88 -17.95 23.20
C ASN A 199 7.19 -18.64 24.38
N GLY A 200 7.99 -19.13 25.32
CA GLY A 200 7.55 -19.72 26.57
C GLY A 200 7.46 -18.72 27.73
N GLY A 201 6.34 -18.79 28.45
CA GLY A 201 6.09 -18.04 29.68
C GLY A 201 6.61 -18.72 30.95
N LYS A 202 6.16 -18.22 32.11
CA LYS A 202 6.58 -18.74 33.42
C LYS A 202 5.99 -20.10 33.73
N TRP A 203 6.81 -21.01 34.26
CA TRP A 203 6.40 -22.34 34.72
C TRP A 203 5.71 -22.28 36.08
N ASP A 204 4.57 -22.94 36.20
CA ASP A 204 3.87 -23.13 37.46
C ASP A 204 4.37 -24.36 38.24
N SER A 205 3.85 -24.55 39.47
CA SER A 205 4.24 -25.66 40.33
C SER A 205 3.83 -27.04 39.81
N ARG A 206 3.00 -27.11 38.75
CA ARG A 206 2.59 -28.34 38.09
C ARG A 206 3.46 -28.66 36.88
N GLY A 207 4.47 -27.84 36.59
CA GLY A 207 5.32 -27.97 35.42
C GLY A 207 4.59 -27.64 34.12
N THR A 208 3.67 -26.67 34.15
CA THR A 208 3.01 -26.13 32.95
C THR A 208 3.34 -24.66 32.76
N ALA A 209 3.37 -24.21 31.50
CA ALA A 209 3.60 -22.81 31.13
C ALA A 209 2.74 -22.44 29.91
N ASP A 210 2.37 -21.17 29.81
CA ASP A 210 1.70 -20.65 28.62
C ASP A 210 2.75 -20.34 27.54
N PHE A 211 2.51 -20.83 26.32
CA PHE A 211 3.36 -20.58 25.16
C PHE A 211 2.57 -19.80 24.13
N SER A 212 3.21 -18.84 23.49
CA SER A 212 2.66 -18.10 22.37
C SER A 212 3.42 -18.40 21.10
N VAL A 213 2.72 -18.50 19.98
CA VAL A 213 3.31 -18.55 18.64
C VAL A 213 2.91 -17.30 17.87
N SER A 214 3.87 -16.66 17.23
CA SER A 214 3.65 -15.65 16.19
C SER A 214 4.27 -16.13 14.90
N ALA A 215 3.51 -16.08 13.81
CA ALA A 215 4.03 -16.42 12.49
C ALA A 215 3.69 -15.30 11.51
N SER A 216 4.63 -15.00 10.60
CA SER A 216 4.44 -14.04 9.52
C SER A 216 4.98 -14.56 8.20
N LEU A 217 4.28 -14.23 7.11
CA LEU A 217 4.67 -14.58 5.76
C LEU A 217 4.60 -13.34 4.88
N SER A 218 5.71 -12.99 4.24
CA SER A 218 5.81 -11.95 3.23
C SER A 218 6.15 -12.55 1.87
N VAL A 219 5.39 -12.21 0.84
CA VAL A 219 5.62 -12.67 -0.55
C VAL A 219 5.53 -11.49 -1.52
N ASP A 220 6.33 -11.54 -2.58
CA ASP A 220 6.27 -10.57 -3.66
C ASP A 220 5.29 -11.05 -4.73
N THR A 221 4.43 -10.15 -5.20
CA THR A 221 3.40 -10.45 -6.22
C THR A 221 3.47 -9.43 -7.36
N PRO A 222 2.87 -9.70 -8.52
CA PRO A 222 2.74 -8.72 -9.59
C PRO A 222 2.00 -7.43 -9.18
N TYR A 223 1.25 -7.46 -8.07
CA TYR A 223 0.53 -6.32 -7.51
C TYR A 223 1.25 -5.67 -6.32
N GLY A 224 2.50 -6.06 -6.06
CA GLY A 224 3.32 -5.59 -4.94
C GLY A 224 3.50 -6.62 -3.83
N ARG A 225 4.26 -6.25 -2.80
CA ARG A 225 4.54 -7.10 -1.64
C ARG A 225 3.31 -7.23 -0.75
N VAL A 226 3.03 -8.46 -0.31
CA VAL A 226 1.93 -8.78 0.60
C VAL A 226 2.49 -9.48 1.84
N THR A 227 2.00 -9.09 3.01
CA THR A 227 2.40 -9.67 4.30
C THR A 227 1.17 -10.03 5.10
N GLU A 228 1.16 -11.25 5.66
CA GLU A 228 0.13 -11.72 6.59
C GLU A 228 0.79 -12.22 7.88
N SER A 229 0.01 -12.22 8.96
CA SER A 229 0.47 -12.75 10.25
C SER A 229 -0.66 -13.42 11.03
N VAL A 230 -0.25 -14.31 11.93
CA VAL A 230 -1.11 -14.98 12.90
C VAL A 230 -0.43 -15.01 14.26
N TYR A 231 -1.26 -15.08 15.28
CA TYR A 231 -0.85 -15.26 16.66
C TYR A 231 -1.77 -16.27 17.31
N ASP A 232 -1.22 -17.18 18.09
CA ASP A 232 -1.98 -18.11 18.92
C ASP A 232 -1.22 -18.39 20.23
N SER A 233 -1.90 -18.98 21.21
CA SER A 233 -1.28 -19.35 22.48
C SER A 233 -1.91 -20.59 23.08
N GLU A 234 -1.08 -21.43 23.69
CA GLU A 234 -1.50 -22.68 24.31
C GLU A 234 -0.77 -22.90 25.64
N ARG A 235 -1.51 -23.36 26.65
CA ARG A 235 -0.93 -23.79 27.92
C ARG A 235 -0.33 -25.19 27.78
N CYS A 236 0.99 -25.30 27.75
CA CYS A 236 1.72 -26.55 27.56
C CYS A 236 2.25 -27.15 28.88
N GLY A 237 2.40 -28.47 28.90
CA GLY A 237 2.88 -29.25 30.05
C GLY A 237 3.61 -30.50 29.55
N GLY A 238 3.29 -31.68 30.09
CA GLY A 238 3.79 -32.97 29.55
C GLY A 238 3.65 -33.08 28.03
N SER A 239 4.56 -33.83 27.39
CA SER A 239 4.69 -33.93 25.93
C SER A 239 4.96 -32.59 25.23
N LEU A 240 5.74 -31.70 25.87
CA LEU A 240 6.02 -30.34 25.42
C LEU A 240 6.42 -30.24 23.94
N GLU A 241 7.42 -31.02 23.51
CA GLU A 241 7.92 -31.01 22.11
C GLU A 241 6.76 -31.16 21.12
N SER A 242 5.94 -32.20 21.27
CA SER A 242 4.80 -32.45 20.39
C SER A 242 3.76 -31.33 20.45
N ARG A 243 3.53 -30.72 21.61
CA ARG A 243 2.57 -29.61 21.75
C ARG A 243 3.08 -28.34 21.07
N LEU A 244 4.36 -28.00 21.21
CA LEU A 244 4.95 -26.84 20.53
C LEU A 244 4.98 -27.04 19.01
N VAL A 245 5.28 -28.25 18.54
CA VAL A 245 5.19 -28.60 17.11
C VAL A 245 3.75 -28.44 16.61
N ASN A 246 2.76 -28.95 17.35
CA ASN A 246 1.34 -28.81 16.96
C ASN A 246 0.88 -27.34 16.96
N LEU A 247 1.32 -26.55 17.94
CA LEU A 247 1.05 -25.12 18.01
C LEU A 247 1.64 -24.40 16.78
N GLY A 248 2.88 -24.71 16.41
CA GLY A 248 3.51 -24.19 15.19
C GLY A 248 2.79 -24.64 13.90
N TYR A 249 2.40 -25.91 13.79
CA TYR A 249 1.62 -26.41 12.65
C TYR A 249 0.26 -25.74 12.52
N GLY A 250 -0.42 -25.47 13.64
CA GLY A 250 -1.65 -24.70 13.68
C GLY A 250 -1.45 -23.29 13.12
N ALA A 251 -0.41 -22.59 13.60
CA ALA A 251 -0.04 -21.27 13.09
C ALA A 251 0.28 -21.28 11.58
N ILE A 252 1.09 -22.24 11.11
CA ILE A 252 1.41 -22.39 9.69
C ILE A 252 0.15 -22.56 8.85
N TYR A 253 -0.76 -23.45 9.28
CA TYR A 253 -2.02 -23.70 8.57
C TYR A 253 -2.90 -22.47 8.48
N GLU A 254 -3.08 -21.77 9.60
CA GLU A 254 -3.90 -20.57 9.64
C GLU A 254 -3.31 -19.41 8.83
N LEU A 255 -1.99 -19.23 8.90
CA LEU A 255 -1.28 -18.20 8.15
C LEU A 255 -1.37 -18.44 6.64
N GLU A 256 -1.06 -19.64 6.18
CA GLU A 256 -1.15 -19.98 4.77
C GLU A 256 -2.59 -19.87 4.26
N ARG A 257 -3.59 -20.26 5.06
CA ARG A 257 -5.01 -20.10 4.72
C ARG A 257 -5.38 -18.62 4.55
N LYS A 258 -4.92 -17.74 5.44
CA LYS A 258 -5.11 -16.28 5.32
C LYS A 258 -4.42 -15.75 4.06
N MET A 259 -3.16 -16.13 3.84
CA MET A 259 -2.40 -15.73 2.67
C MET A 259 -3.08 -16.18 1.38
N ALA A 260 -3.55 -17.42 1.29
CA ALA A 260 -4.29 -17.93 0.13
C ALA A 260 -5.50 -17.06 -0.23
N ARG A 261 -6.29 -16.67 0.77
CA ARG A 261 -7.45 -15.79 0.59
C ARG A 261 -7.01 -14.42 0.12
N ARG A 262 -5.93 -13.88 0.71
CA ARG A 262 -5.37 -12.59 0.30
C ARG A 262 -4.91 -12.62 -1.16
N LEU A 263 -4.11 -13.61 -1.55
CA LEU A 263 -3.59 -13.79 -2.91
C LEU A 263 -4.73 -14.02 -3.94
N ALA A 264 -5.78 -14.74 -3.55
CA ALA A 264 -6.95 -14.95 -4.41
C ALA A 264 -7.74 -13.66 -4.68
N ASN A 265 -7.74 -12.73 -3.72
CA ASN A 265 -8.47 -11.46 -3.81
C ASN A 265 -7.64 -10.30 -4.38
N LEU A 266 -6.36 -10.52 -4.69
CA LEU A 266 -5.57 -9.52 -5.41
C LEU A 266 -6.11 -9.33 -6.83
N GLY A 267 -5.93 -8.16 -7.37
CA GLY A 267 -6.35 -7.86 -8.73
C GLY A 267 -5.74 -6.55 -9.19
N PRO A 268 -5.96 -6.18 -10.45
CA PRO A 268 -5.63 -4.84 -10.90
C PRO A 268 -6.34 -3.82 -10.00
N PRO A 269 -5.75 -2.63 -9.82
CA PRO A 269 -6.46 -1.54 -9.15
C PRO A 269 -7.80 -1.29 -9.84
N SER A 270 -8.77 -0.79 -9.10
CA SER A 270 -10.03 -0.34 -9.69
C SER A 270 -9.76 0.75 -10.76
N PRO A 271 -10.66 0.92 -11.75
CA PRO A 271 -10.57 2.01 -12.70
C PRO A 271 -10.35 3.37 -12.03
N THR A 272 -11.04 3.63 -10.91
CA THR A 272 -10.91 4.86 -10.12
C THR A 272 -9.49 5.01 -9.56
N GLU A 273 -8.96 3.98 -8.90
CA GLU A 273 -7.60 4.00 -8.33
C GLU A 273 -6.53 4.15 -9.41
N ALA A 274 -6.69 3.47 -10.54
CA ALA A 274 -5.77 3.58 -11.69
C ALA A 274 -5.79 5.00 -12.29
N GLU A 275 -6.98 5.59 -12.40
CA GLU A 275 -7.17 6.94 -12.89
C GLU A 275 -6.56 7.95 -11.89
N GLU A 276 -6.84 7.82 -10.59
CA GLU A 276 -6.28 8.66 -9.53
C GLU A 276 -4.75 8.62 -9.48
N ALA A 277 -4.16 7.41 -9.47
CA ALA A 277 -2.71 7.24 -9.47
C ALA A 277 -2.06 7.93 -10.67
N ARG A 278 -2.71 7.91 -11.83
CA ARG A 278 -2.27 8.62 -13.02
C ARG A 278 -2.45 10.14 -12.90
N THR A 279 -3.59 10.62 -12.40
CA THR A 279 -3.82 12.06 -12.19
C THR A 279 -2.77 12.67 -11.25
N GLN A 280 -2.30 11.86 -10.30
CA GLN A 280 -1.27 12.23 -9.33
C GLN A 280 0.15 11.98 -9.84
N ALA A 281 0.35 11.20 -10.92
CA ALA A 281 1.69 10.84 -11.43
C ALA A 281 2.62 12.04 -11.70
N PRO A 282 2.16 13.20 -12.20
CA PRO A 282 2.99 14.41 -12.32
C PRO A 282 3.47 14.95 -10.96
N TYR A 283 2.76 14.62 -9.88
CA TYR A 283 2.98 15.08 -8.51
C TYR A 283 3.60 14.03 -7.58
N THR A 284 3.75 12.78 -8.03
CA THR A 284 4.30 11.66 -7.23
C THR A 284 5.56 11.02 -7.84
N ARG A 285 5.94 11.37 -9.08
CA ARG A 285 7.21 10.96 -9.70
C ARG A 285 8.41 11.80 -9.24
#